data_AF-A0A378B0X9-F1
#
_entry.id   AF-A0A378B0X9-F1
#
_cell.length_a   1.000
_cell.length_b   1.000
_cell.length_c   1.000
_cell.angle_alpha   90.00
_cell.angle_beta   90.00
_cell.angle_gamma   90.00
#
_symmetry.space_group_name_H-M   'P 1'
#
loop_
_entity.id
_entity.type
_entity.pdbx_description
1 polymer ?
#
loop_
_entity_poly.entity_id
_entity_poly.type
_entity_poly.pdbx_seq_one_letter_code
_entity_poly.pdbx_strand_id
1 'polypeptide(L)'
;MKIRGAGGILILGLDAPSDKLRAGFAEAAAHPMIKGFAVGRTIFGQPSRRWMQGELSDEALIEEVKHNYLTLIGYWREARR
;
A
#
# COMPACT_ATOMS: atom_id res chain seq x y z
N MET A 1 -27.64 7.90 8.73
CA MET A 1 -26.40 7.49 8.03
C MET A 1 -26.26 8.34 6.77
N LYS A 2 -25.32 9.29 6.73
CA LYS A 2 -25.16 10.23 5.60
C LYS A 2 -23.95 9.75 4.78
N ILE A 3 -24.19 9.06 3.67
CA ILE A 3 -23.13 8.69 2.74
C ILE A 3 -22.71 9.99 2.04
N ARG A 4 -21.50 10.49 2.35
CA ARG A 4 -20.86 11.56 1.57
C ARG A 4 -20.38 10.94 0.24
N GLY A 5 -20.67 11.60 -0.88
CA GLY A 5 -20.60 11.02 -2.22
C GLY A 5 -19.24 10.43 -2.63
N ALA A 6 -19.28 9.52 -3.61
CA ALA A 6 -18.17 8.74 -4.17
C ALA A 6 -17.13 9.55 -4.99
N GLY A 7 -16.89 10.82 -4.65
CA GLY A 7 -16.11 11.76 -5.47
C GLY A 7 -14.60 11.77 -5.23
N GLY A 8 -14.02 10.70 -4.68
CA GLY A 8 -12.59 10.63 -4.37
C GLY A 8 -11.82 9.79 -5.38
N ILE A 9 -10.60 10.19 -5.71
CA ILE A 9 -9.68 9.39 -6.54
C ILE A 9 -8.83 8.52 -5.62
N LEU A 10 -8.60 7.27 -6.02
CA LEU A 10 -7.63 6.36 -5.39
C LEU A 10 -6.45 6.10 -6.33
N ILE A 11 -5.25 6.06 -5.78
CA ILE A 11 -4.05 5.62 -6.50
C ILE A 11 -4.05 4.10 -6.55
N LEU A 12 -3.86 3.52 -7.73
CA LEU A 12 -3.71 2.07 -7.88
C LEU A 12 -2.22 1.69 -7.83
N GLY A 13 -1.89 0.66 -7.04
CA GLY A 13 -0.50 0.24 -6.86
C GLY A 13 0.12 -0.44 -8.07
N LEU A 14 -0.67 -1.17 -8.86
CA LEU A 14 -0.25 -1.84 -10.10
C LEU A 14 1.04 -2.69 -9.99
N ASP A 15 1.31 -3.26 -8.80
CA ASP A 15 2.56 -4.01 -8.51
C ASP A 15 3.83 -3.16 -8.57
N ALA A 16 3.68 -1.84 -8.43
CA ALA A 16 4.80 -0.93 -8.39
C ALA A 16 5.67 -1.20 -7.16
N PRO A 17 7.00 -1.05 -7.28
CA PRO A 17 7.92 -1.03 -6.15
C PRO A 17 7.53 -0.01 -5.07
N SER A 18 7.88 -0.31 -3.81
CA SER A 18 7.50 0.49 -2.63
C SER A 18 8.01 1.94 -2.69
N ASP A 19 9.20 2.16 -3.23
CA ASP A 19 9.80 3.47 -3.47
C ASP A 19 9.02 4.30 -4.50
N LYS A 20 8.53 3.68 -5.59
CA LYS A 20 7.64 4.34 -6.54
C LYS A 20 6.31 4.73 -5.91
N LEU A 21 5.76 3.88 -5.04
CA LEU A 21 4.54 4.22 -4.29
C LEU A 21 4.76 5.40 -3.34
N ARG A 22 5.91 5.44 -2.65
CA ARG A 22 6.28 6.58 -1.78
C ARG A 22 6.31 7.89 -2.57
N ALA A 23 6.98 7.90 -3.73
CA ALA A 23 7.03 9.07 -4.59
C ALA A 23 5.63 9.49 -5.06
N GLY A 24 4.81 8.54 -5.53
CA GLY A 24 3.44 8.81 -5.95
C GLY A 24 2.55 9.33 -4.81
N PHE A 25 2.77 8.91 -3.57
CA PHE A 25 2.03 9.44 -2.40
C PHE A 25 2.41 10.88 -2.08
N ALA A 26 3.69 11.25 -2.25
CA ALA A 26 4.16 12.62 -2.08
C ALA A 26 3.54 13.55 -3.14
N GLU A 27 3.53 13.15 -4.41
CA GLU A 27 2.85 13.91 -5.48
C GLU A 27 1.35 14.04 -5.19
N ALA A 28 0.71 12.94 -4.79
CA ALA A 28 -0.73 12.93 -4.51
C ALA A 28 -1.14 13.77 -3.31
N ALA A 29 -0.22 14.13 -2.41
CA ALA A 29 -0.51 15.01 -1.29
C ALA A 29 -0.87 16.43 -1.75
N ALA A 30 -0.35 16.87 -2.90
CA ALA A 30 -0.68 18.17 -3.50
C ALA A 30 -2.10 18.22 -4.12
N HIS A 31 -2.80 17.08 -4.22
CA HIS A 31 -4.09 16.98 -4.90
C HIS A 31 -5.21 16.57 -3.93
N PRO A 32 -6.04 17.52 -3.44
CA PRO A 32 -7.08 17.24 -2.44
C PRO A 32 -8.12 16.20 -2.86
N MET A 33 -8.32 15.97 -4.16
CA MET A 33 -9.27 14.98 -4.67
C MET A 33 -8.78 13.53 -4.49
N ILE A 34 -7.48 13.32 -4.28
CA ILE A 34 -6.92 11.99 -4.02
C ILE A 34 -7.10 11.66 -2.54
N LYS A 35 -7.93 10.66 -2.25
CA LYS A 35 -8.37 10.32 -0.89
C LYS A 35 -7.68 9.11 -0.30
N GLY A 36 -6.95 8.34 -1.11
CA GLY A 36 -6.27 7.14 -0.65
C GLY A 36 -5.60 6.38 -1.78
N PHE A 37 -5.30 5.11 -1.50
CA PHE A 37 -4.67 4.19 -2.43
C PHE A 37 -5.27 2.78 -2.27
N ALA A 38 -5.15 1.98 -3.33
CA ALA A 38 -5.43 0.55 -3.34
C ALA A 38 -4.19 -0.19 -3.84
N VAL A 39 -3.47 -0.86 -2.94
CA VAL A 39 -2.22 -1.57 -3.22
C VAL A 39 -2.33 -2.99 -2.66
N GLY A 40 -2.09 -3.99 -3.52
CA GLY A 40 -2.15 -5.41 -3.15
C GLY A 40 -0.81 -6.12 -3.37
N ARG A 41 -0.47 -6.40 -4.63
CA ARG A 41 0.71 -7.22 -4.98
C ARG A 41 2.04 -6.71 -4.42
N THR A 42 2.22 -5.40 -4.27
CA THR A 42 3.41 -4.85 -3.60
C THR A 42 3.51 -5.25 -2.12
N ILE A 43 2.39 -5.48 -1.44
CA ILE A 43 2.34 -5.84 -0.02
C ILE A 43 2.56 -7.35 0.17
N PHE A 44 1.82 -8.19 -0.57
CA PHE A 44 1.80 -9.63 -0.34
C PHE A 44 2.41 -10.47 -1.45
N GLY A 45 2.62 -9.93 -2.66
CA GLY A 45 2.93 -10.73 -3.85
C GLY A 45 4.24 -11.51 -3.75
N GLN A 46 5.33 -10.88 -3.32
CA GLN A 46 6.61 -11.56 -3.14
C GLN A 46 6.63 -12.46 -1.88
N PRO A 47 6.14 -12.01 -0.70
CA PRO A 47 6.03 -12.89 0.47
C PRO A 47 5.21 -14.15 0.22
N SER A 48 4.05 -14.02 -0.44
CA SER A 48 3.20 -15.18 -0.78
C SER A 48 3.90 -16.15 -1.72
N ARG A 49 4.68 -15.67 -2.71
CA ARG A 49 5.45 -16.55 -3.60
C ARG A 49 6.46 -17.38 -2.83
N ARG A 50 7.25 -16.75 -1.96
CA ARG A 50 8.26 -17.43 -1.13
C ARG A 50 7.63 -18.43 -0.17
N TRP A 51 6.49 -18.07 0.42
CA TRP A 51 5.71 -19.00 1.26
C TRP A 51 5.24 -20.22 0.47
N MET A 52 4.68 -20.04 -0.74
CA MET A 52 4.27 -21.16 -1.60
C MET A 52 5.44 -22.05 -2.05
N GLN A 53 6.66 -21.53 -2.04
CA GLN A 53 7.89 -22.28 -2.32
C GLN A 53 8.47 -22.98 -1.07
N GLY A 54 7.88 -22.79 0.11
CA GLY A 54 8.38 -23.31 1.38
C GLY A 54 9.58 -22.55 1.94
N GLU A 55 9.88 -21.36 1.41
CA GLU A 55 11.00 -20.51 1.87
C GLU A 55 10.63 -19.63 3.09
N LEU A 56 9.33 -19.48 3.37
CA LEU A 56 8.81 -18.76 4.53
C LEU A 56 7.89 -19.67 5.34
N SER A 57 7.95 -19.54 6.66
CA SER A 57 6.89 -20.06 7.54
C SER A 57 5.66 -19.16 7.48
N ASP A 58 4.55 -19.65 8.04
CA ASP A 58 3.31 -18.86 8.17
C ASP A 58 3.55 -17.58 8.98
N GLU A 59 4.30 -17.67 10.07
CA GLU A 59 4.64 -16.52 10.93
C GLU A 59 5.49 -15.51 10.18
N ALA A 60 6.48 -15.98 9.41
CA ALA A 60 7.34 -15.12 8.63
C ALA A 60 6.56 -14.40 7.51
N LEU A 61 5.62 -15.10 6.84
CA LEU A 61 4.71 -14.49 5.88
C LEU A 61 3.86 -13.38 6.53
N ILE A 62 3.26 -13.65 7.69
CA ILE A 62 2.41 -12.70 8.41
C ILE A 62 3.21 -11.44 8.76
N GLU A 63 4.41 -11.58 9.33
CA GLU A 63 5.21 -10.43 9.73
C GLU A 63 5.73 -9.63 8.53
N GLU A 64 6.16 -10.27 7.43
CA GLU A 64 6.55 -9.54 6.21
C GLU A 64 5.39 -8.77 5.59
N VAL A 65 4.21 -9.38 5.45
CA VAL A 65 3.01 -8.72 4.89
C VAL A 65 2.58 -7.53 5.75
N LYS A 66 2.57 -7.71 7.07
CA LYS A 66 2.26 -6.66 8.05
C LYS A 66 3.27 -5.53 7.99
N HIS A 67 4.56 -5.83 7.91
CA HIS A 67 5.61 -4.84 7.79
C HIS A 67 5.44 -4.01 6.51
N ASN A 68 5.19 -4.65 5.37
CA ASN A 68 4.96 -3.98 4.08
C ASN A 68 3.73 -3.06 4.14
N TYR A 69 2.63 -3.55 4.74
CA TYR A 69 1.41 -2.76 4.94
C TYR A 69 1.66 -1.52 5.80
N LEU A 70 2.29 -1.68 6.97
CA LEU A 70 2.59 -0.58 7.88
C LEU A 70 3.55 0.44 7.26
N THR A 71 4.51 -0.02 6.45
CA THR A 71 5.43 0.84 5.71
C THR A 71 4.68 1.76 4.75
N LEU A 72 3.76 1.23 3.93
CA LEU A 72 2.98 2.05 3.00
C LEU A 72 2.03 3.03 3.71
N ILE A 73 1.41 2.60 4.81
CA ILE A 73 0.61 3.49 5.67
C ILE A 73 1.50 4.63 6.23
N GLY A 74 2.73 4.31 6.63
CA GLY A 74 3.74 5.28 7.08
C GLY A 74 4.00 6.35 6.02
N TYR A 75 4.33 5.93 4.79
CA TYR A 75 4.58 6.85 3.68
C TYR A 75 3.39 7.75 3.36
N TRP A 76 2.18 7.19 3.34
CA TRP A 76 0.96 7.98 3.08
C TRP A 76 0.71 9.06 4.13
N ARG A 77 0.96 8.73 5.41
CA ARG A 77 0.83 9.67 6.52
C ARG A 77 1.93 10.73 6.50
N GLU A 78 3.17 10.33 6.23
CA GLU A 78 4.33 11.23 6.11
C GLU A 78 4.09 12.27 5.03
N ALA A 79 3.59 11.87 3.85
CA ALA A 79 3.31 12.77 2.74
C ALA A 79 2.23 13.83 3.05
N ARG A 80 1.42 13.65 4.11
CA ARG A 80 0.28 14.50 4.48
C ARG A 80 0.43 15.20 5.81
N ARG A 81 1.63 15.19 6.39
CA ARG A 81 1.96 16.04 7.53
C ARG A 81 2.21 17.46 7.02
#